data_AF-A0A832TBR6-F1
#
_entry.id   AF-A0A832TBR6-F1
#
_cell.length_a   1.000
_cell.length_b   1.000
_cell.length_c   1.000
_cell.angle_alpha   90.00
_cell.angle_beta   90.00
_cell.angle_gamma   90.00
#
_symmetry.space_group_name_H-M   'P 1'
#
loop_
_entity.id
_entity.type
_entity.pdbx_description
1 polymer ?
#
loop_
_entity_poly.entity_id
_entity_poly.type
_entity_poly.pdbx_seq_one_letter_code
_entity_poly.pdbx_strand_id
1 'polypeptide(L)'
;MKEKYVLDTGPLSLLFAGNKEIRKYFEKMYTGSIEIYMSEVNLAEFLYLYILKMGKEIAIARHRYIRNSPIKILAPNENITQSAAILKSKYHYLSLADVFLIATAKEIGGKVITTDEDIEKTKEVEVIMIPLD
;
A
#
# COMPACT_ATOMS: atom_id res chain seq x y z
N MET A 1 -4.06 -21.50 0.14
CA MET A 1 -4.11 -20.18 -0.54
C MET A 1 -2.92 -19.36 -0.08
N LYS A 2 -2.34 -18.50 -0.93
CA LYS A 2 -1.24 -17.61 -0.54
C LYS A 2 -1.77 -16.47 0.34
N GLU A 3 -0.99 -16.05 1.33
CA GLU A 3 -1.30 -14.82 2.07
C GLU A 3 -1.22 -13.61 1.12
N LYS A 4 -2.14 -12.66 1.31
CA LYS A 4 -2.21 -11.46 0.49
C LYS A 4 -2.03 -10.23 1.35
N TYR A 5 -1.22 -9.30 0.86
CA TYR A 5 -0.94 -8.04 1.51
C TYR A 5 -1.25 -6.89 0.58
N VAL A 6 -1.75 -5.78 1.10
CA VAL A 6 -1.86 -4.51 0.39
C VAL A 6 -0.87 -3.54 1.01
N LEU A 7 0.00 -3.02 0.16
CA LEU A 7 1.11 -2.17 0.54
C LEU A 7 0.70 -0.70 0.52
N ASP A 8 1.02 -0.01 1.60
CA ASP A 8 0.89 1.44 1.72
C ASP A 8 2.16 2.19 1.21
N THR A 9 2.03 3.50 1.02
CA THR A 9 3.08 4.41 0.57
C THR A 9 4.29 4.45 1.52
N GLY A 10 4.06 4.40 2.84
CA GLY A 10 5.11 4.44 3.86
C GLY A 10 6.10 3.27 3.74
N PRO A 11 5.67 2.01 3.86
CA PRO A 11 6.54 0.84 3.71
C PRO A 11 7.21 0.75 2.33
N LEU A 12 6.54 1.17 1.26
CA LEU A 12 7.17 1.25 -0.07
C LEU A 12 8.36 2.24 -0.07
N SER A 13 8.21 3.37 0.60
CA SER A 13 9.29 4.34 0.76
C SER A 13 10.45 3.76 1.60
N LEU A 14 10.13 3.04 2.68
CA LEU A 14 11.13 2.34 3.50
C LEU A 14 11.88 1.24 2.72
N LEU A 15 11.22 0.54 1.81
CA LEU A 15 11.87 -0.44 0.94
C LEU A 15 12.96 0.23 0.10
N PHE A 16 12.65 1.38 -0.51
CA PHE A 16 13.63 2.13 -1.29
C PHE A 16 14.74 2.75 -0.43
N ALA A 17 14.49 2.94 0.87
CA ALA A 17 15.51 3.33 1.85
C ALA A 17 16.34 2.14 2.36
N GLY A 18 16.02 0.90 1.96
CA GLY A 18 16.77 -0.31 2.34
C GLY A 18 16.39 -0.90 3.70
N ASN A 19 15.23 -0.55 4.25
CA ASN A 19 14.74 -1.11 5.51
C ASN A 19 14.58 -2.65 5.40
N LYS A 20 15.16 -3.36 6.37
CA LYS A 20 15.23 -4.84 6.36
C LYS A 20 13.88 -5.50 6.68
N GLU A 21 13.08 -4.87 7.53
CA GLU A 21 11.79 -5.42 7.95
C GLU A 21 10.80 -5.49 6.79
N ILE A 22 10.72 -4.46 5.95
CA ILE A 22 9.87 -4.53 4.75
C ILE A 22 10.46 -5.46 3.68
N ARG A 23 11.79 -5.52 3.56
CA ARG A 23 12.48 -6.37 2.56
C ARG A 23 12.08 -7.84 2.67
N LYS A 24 11.88 -8.37 3.89
CA LYS A 24 11.46 -9.78 4.10
C LYS A 24 10.14 -10.13 3.40
N TYR A 25 9.20 -9.19 3.28
CA TYR A 25 7.93 -9.41 2.56
C TYR A 25 8.17 -9.48 1.06
N PHE A 26 9.01 -8.61 0.52
CA PHE A 26 9.37 -8.64 -0.89
C PHE A 26 10.11 -9.92 -1.26
N GLU A 27 11.05 -10.37 -0.44
CA GLU A 27 11.72 -11.67 -0.64
C GLU A 27 10.72 -12.82 -0.70
N LYS A 28 9.77 -12.89 0.26
CA LYS A 28 8.67 -13.87 0.25
C LYS A 28 7.77 -13.76 -0.97
N MET A 29 7.56 -12.55 -1.50
CA MET A 29 6.79 -12.33 -2.73
C MET A 29 7.55 -12.90 -3.93
N TYR A 30 8.86 -12.66 -4.03
CA TYR A 30 9.69 -13.19 -5.12
C TYR A 30 9.85 -14.71 -5.08
N THR A 31 9.83 -15.34 -3.90
CA THR A 31 9.76 -16.81 -3.78
C THR A 31 8.36 -17.37 -4.05
N GLY A 32 7.37 -16.51 -4.29
CA GLY A 32 5.99 -16.89 -4.55
C GLY A 32 5.23 -17.38 -3.31
N SER A 33 5.73 -17.16 -2.11
CA SER A 33 5.09 -17.59 -0.85
C SER A 33 3.91 -16.70 -0.46
N ILE A 34 3.95 -15.42 -0.82
CA ILE A 34 2.90 -14.44 -0.58
C ILE A 34 2.58 -13.66 -1.87
N GLU A 35 1.48 -12.91 -1.85
CA GLU A 35 1.14 -11.94 -2.89
C GLU A 35 1.08 -10.53 -2.29
N ILE A 36 1.74 -9.57 -2.94
CA ILE A 36 1.66 -8.16 -2.56
C ILE A 36 0.88 -7.42 -3.64
N TYR A 37 -0.07 -6.61 -3.18
CA TYR A 37 -0.91 -5.74 -3.95
C TYR A 37 -0.62 -4.29 -3.59
N MET A 38 -0.96 -3.36 -4.47
CA MET A 38 -0.98 -1.93 -4.17
C MET A 38 -2.15 -1.28 -4.93
N SER A 39 -2.87 -0.38 -4.29
CA SER A 39 -3.91 0.42 -4.97
C SER A 39 -3.25 1.43 -5.92
N GLU A 40 -3.86 1.69 -7.07
CA GLU A 40 -3.49 2.82 -7.94
C GLU A 40 -3.50 4.16 -7.19
N VAL A 41 -4.40 4.32 -6.21
CA VAL A 41 -4.50 5.55 -5.41
C VAL A 41 -3.28 5.72 -4.51
N ASN A 42 -2.84 4.67 -3.80
CA ASN A 42 -1.60 4.72 -3.02
C ASN A 42 -0.36 4.82 -3.93
N LEU A 43 -0.38 4.24 -5.13
CA LEU A 43 0.71 4.43 -6.09
C LEU A 43 0.81 5.89 -6.54
N ALA A 44 -0.32 6.54 -6.82
CA ALA A 44 -0.35 7.97 -7.13
C ALA A 44 0.15 8.80 -5.95
N GLU A 45 -0.22 8.42 -4.72
CA GLU A 45 0.26 9.07 -3.50
C GLU A 45 1.78 8.98 -3.35
N PHE A 46 2.31 7.77 -3.43
CA PHE A 46 3.74 7.52 -3.45
C PHE A 46 4.44 8.39 -4.50
N LEU A 47 3.91 8.43 -5.74
CA LEU A 47 4.54 9.19 -6.81
C LEU A 47 4.57 10.69 -6.51
N TYR A 48 3.49 11.32 -6.06
CA TYR A 48 3.53 12.76 -5.81
C TYR A 48 4.48 13.09 -4.65
N LEU A 49 4.48 12.31 -3.57
CA LEU A 49 5.40 12.51 -2.44
C LEU A 49 6.85 12.33 -2.89
N TYR A 50 7.12 11.32 -3.71
CA TYR A 50 8.46 11.07 -4.23
C TYR A 50 8.92 12.14 -5.22
N ILE A 51 8.01 12.68 -6.05
CA ILE A 51 8.28 13.84 -6.93
C ILE A 51 8.70 15.04 -6.09
N LEU A 52 7.93 15.36 -5.05
CA LEU A 52 8.23 16.51 -4.17
C LEU A 52 9.58 16.36 -3.46
N LYS A 53 9.96 15.13 -3.10
CA LYS A 53 11.21 14.86 -2.36
C LYS A 53 12.43 14.70 -3.26
N MET A 54 12.30 14.00 -4.39
CA MET A 54 13.43 13.49 -5.19
C MET A 54 13.41 13.97 -6.65
N GLY A 55 12.40 14.72 -7.07
CA GLY A 55 12.23 15.19 -8.43
C GLY A 55 11.48 14.20 -9.34
N LYS A 56 10.96 14.74 -10.44
CA LYS A 56 10.04 14.05 -11.34
C LYS A 56 10.67 12.84 -12.03
N GLU A 57 11.88 13.02 -12.54
CA GLU A 57 12.58 12.00 -13.32
C GLU A 57 12.84 10.75 -12.48
N ILE A 58 13.27 10.93 -11.22
CA ILE A 58 13.53 9.83 -10.29
C ILE A 58 12.21 9.13 -9.92
N ALA A 59 11.14 9.87 -9.66
CA ALA A 59 9.84 9.29 -9.34
C ALA A 59 9.27 8.45 -10.50
N ILE A 60 9.39 8.92 -11.75
CA ILE A 60 8.96 8.15 -12.93
C ILE A 60 9.84 6.92 -13.14
N ALA A 61 11.14 6.98 -12.85
CA ALA A 61 11.97 5.78 -12.85
C ALA A 61 11.48 4.76 -11.80
N ARG A 62 11.17 5.21 -10.57
CA ARG A 62 10.61 4.36 -9.51
C ARG A 62 9.26 3.75 -9.89
N HIS A 63 8.37 4.52 -10.52
CA HIS A 63 7.10 4.02 -11.07
C HIS A 63 7.32 2.82 -11.98
N ARG A 64 8.27 2.91 -12.91
CA ARG A 64 8.61 1.82 -13.82
C ARG A 64 9.14 0.60 -13.07
N TYR A 65 10.00 0.78 -12.07
CA TYR A 65 10.48 -0.34 -11.24
C TYR A 65 9.33 -1.05 -10.52
N ILE A 66 8.40 -0.30 -9.94
CA ILE A 66 7.21 -0.85 -9.25
C ILE A 66 6.35 -1.65 -10.24
N ARG A 67 6.05 -1.07 -11.42
CA ARG A 67 5.23 -1.72 -12.45
C ARG A 67 5.86 -2.97 -13.06
N ASN A 68 7.19 -3.06 -13.08
CA ASN A 68 7.92 -4.22 -13.55
C ASN A 68 8.25 -5.23 -12.44
N SER A 69 7.77 -5.00 -11.21
CA SER A 69 7.90 -5.94 -10.11
C SER A 69 6.70 -6.90 -10.07
N PRO A 70 6.76 -7.98 -9.26
CA PRO A 70 5.60 -8.86 -9.02
C PRO A 70 4.45 -8.23 -8.22
N ILE A 71 4.56 -6.96 -7.79
CA ILE A 71 3.47 -6.28 -7.08
C ILE A 71 2.26 -6.15 -8.01
N LYS A 72 1.10 -6.62 -7.56
CA LYS A 72 -0.16 -6.52 -8.30
C LYS A 72 -0.80 -5.16 -8.05
N ILE A 73 -0.68 -4.25 -9.02
CA ILE A 73 -1.32 -2.93 -8.94
C ILE A 73 -2.79 -3.04 -9.31
N LEU A 74 -3.70 -2.58 -8.44
CA LEU A 74 -5.14 -2.64 -8.64
C LEU A 74 -5.77 -1.26 -8.78
N ALA A 75 -6.49 -1.06 -9.89
CA ALA A 75 -7.36 0.09 -10.06
C ALA A 75 -8.65 -0.08 -9.24
N PRO A 76 -9.20 0.99 -8.65
CA PRO A 76 -10.51 0.94 -8.01
C PRO A 76 -11.59 0.46 -8.98
N ASN A 77 -12.39 -0.50 -8.52
CA ASN A 77 -13.66 -0.88 -9.15
C ASN A 77 -14.83 -0.25 -8.34
N GLU A 78 -16.06 -0.58 -8.72
CA GLU A 78 -17.25 -0.09 -8.01
C GLU A 78 -17.27 -0.50 -6.53
N ASN A 79 -16.95 -1.76 -6.21
CA ASN A 79 -16.93 -2.27 -4.83
C ASN A 79 -15.92 -1.51 -3.96
N ILE A 80 -14.68 -1.37 -4.45
CA ILE A 80 -13.62 -0.63 -3.76
C ILE A 80 -14.06 0.83 -3.56
N THR A 81 -14.67 1.44 -4.57
CA THR A 81 -15.14 2.85 -4.51
C THR A 81 -16.23 3.03 -3.46
N GLN A 82 -17.26 2.17 -3.46
CA GLN A 82 -18.34 2.24 -2.46
C GLN A 82 -17.82 1.97 -1.05
N SER A 83 -16.96 0.95 -0.90
CA SER A 83 -16.34 0.64 0.39
C SER A 83 -15.48 1.81 0.91
N ALA A 84 -14.68 2.44 0.05
CA ALA A 84 -13.85 3.59 0.43
C ALA A 84 -14.71 4.78 0.87
N ALA A 85 -15.82 5.06 0.17
CA ALA A 85 -16.75 6.13 0.54
C ALA A 85 -17.37 5.91 1.93
N ILE A 86 -17.82 4.68 2.22
CA ILE A 86 -18.36 4.32 3.54
C ILE A 86 -17.28 4.47 4.61
N LEU A 87 -16.08 3.92 4.37
CA LEU A 87 -14.95 4.04 5.29
C LEU A 87 -14.59 5.51 5.57
N LYS A 88 -14.55 6.38 4.56
CA LYS A 88 -14.25 7.81 4.73
C LYS A 88 -15.32 8.55 5.51
N SER A 89 -16.58 8.14 5.39
CA SER A 89 -17.68 8.68 6.18
C SER A 89 -17.66 8.24 7.64
N LYS A 90 -16.98 7.13 7.98
CA LYS A 90 -16.82 6.62 9.35
C LYS A 90 -15.52 7.11 10.00
N TYR A 91 -14.45 7.20 9.23
CA TYR A 91 -13.11 7.54 9.67
C TYR A 91 -12.66 8.84 9.00
N HIS A 92 -13.26 9.96 9.41
CA HIS A 92 -13.03 11.26 8.77
C HIS A 92 -11.58 11.75 8.87
N TYR A 93 -10.81 11.27 9.84
CA TYR A 93 -9.39 11.61 10.01
C TYR A 93 -8.47 10.96 8.98
N LEU A 94 -8.87 9.83 8.38
CA LEU A 94 -8.08 9.16 7.34
C LEU A 94 -8.12 9.90 6.02
N SER A 95 -7.05 9.86 5.22
CA SER A 95 -7.05 10.42 3.87
C SER A 95 -7.94 9.60 2.92
N LEU A 96 -8.13 10.09 1.68
CA LEU A 96 -8.77 9.26 0.65
C LEU A 96 -7.88 8.06 0.29
N ALA A 97 -6.56 8.22 0.22
CA ALA A 97 -5.65 7.12 -0.09
C ALA A 97 -5.75 5.99 0.95
N ASP A 98 -5.84 6.34 2.23
CA ASP A 98 -5.98 5.39 3.35
C ASP A 98 -7.26 4.55 3.27
N VAL A 99 -8.40 5.18 2.95
CA VAL A 99 -9.65 4.42 2.83
C VAL A 99 -9.67 3.56 1.57
N PHE A 100 -8.98 3.96 0.50
CA PHE A 100 -8.79 3.13 -0.70
C PHE A 100 -7.83 1.96 -0.42
N LEU A 101 -6.80 2.16 0.41
CA LEU A 101 -5.91 1.10 0.89
C LEU A 101 -6.71 0.03 1.65
N ILE A 102 -7.50 0.44 2.65
CA ILE A 102 -8.34 -0.47 3.45
C ILE A 102 -9.38 -1.15 2.56
N ALA A 103 -10.09 -0.41 1.70
CA ALA A 103 -11.08 -0.97 0.78
C ALA A 103 -10.47 -2.01 -0.17
N THR A 104 -9.27 -1.76 -0.69
CA THR A 104 -8.54 -2.72 -1.54
C THR A 104 -8.19 -3.99 -0.76
N ALA A 105 -7.77 -3.86 0.50
CA ALA A 105 -7.46 -5.01 1.36
C ALA A 105 -8.71 -5.85 1.66
N LYS A 106 -9.87 -5.21 1.89
CA LYS A 106 -11.15 -5.90 2.06
C LYS A 106 -11.57 -6.66 0.80
N GLU A 107 -11.50 -6.03 -0.38
CA GLU A 107 -11.86 -6.64 -1.67
C GLU A 107 -11.07 -7.93 -1.95
N ILE A 108 -9.75 -7.90 -1.71
CA ILE A 108 -8.89 -9.04 -1.99
C ILE A 108 -8.81 -10.06 -0.84
N GLY A 109 -9.40 -9.77 0.32
CA GLY A 109 -9.30 -10.57 1.54
C GLY A 109 -7.86 -10.64 2.08
N GLY A 110 -7.15 -9.50 2.10
CA GLY A 110 -5.76 -9.40 2.52
C GLY A 110 -5.54 -8.52 3.75
N LYS A 111 -4.28 -8.44 4.16
CA LYS A 111 -3.79 -7.64 5.29
C LYS A 111 -3.15 -6.35 4.78
N VAL A 112 -3.16 -5.26 5.54
CA VAL A 112 -2.45 -4.03 5.17
C VAL A 112 -1.03 -4.06 5.76
N ILE A 113 -0.04 -3.64 4.97
CA ILE A 113 1.30 -3.31 5.48
C ILE A 113 1.43 -1.78 5.42
N THR A 114 1.62 -1.14 6.58
CA THR A 114 1.69 0.32 6.70
C THR A 114 2.69 0.75 7.78
N THR A 115 3.04 2.03 7.79
CA THR A 115 3.75 2.71 8.87
C THR A 115 2.79 3.58 9.71
N ASP A 116 1.51 3.69 9.32
CA ASP A 116 0.54 4.59 9.93
C ASP A 116 -0.37 3.86 10.94
N GLU A 117 -0.24 4.24 12.21
CA GLU A 117 -1.05 3.71 13.31
C GLU A 117 -2.54 4.06 13.19
N ASP A 118 -2.89 5.13 12.46
CA ASP A 118 -4.28 5.52 12.26
C ASP A 118 -5.06 4.48 11.46
N ILE A 119 -4.39 3.72 10.59
CA ILE A 119 -4.98 2.59 9.87
C ILE A 119 -5.32 1.45 10.84
N GLU A 120 -4.40 1.10 11.74
CA GLU A 120 -4.59 0.03 12.74
C GLU A 120 -5.76 0.33 13.68
N LYS A 121 -5.92 1.61 14.08
CA LYS A 121 -7.02 2.06 14.95
C LYS A 121 -8.41 1.77 14.37
N THR A 122 -8.55 1.66 13.05
CA THR A 122 -9.85 1.38 12.41
C THR A 122 -10.40 -0.01 12.72
N LYS A 123 -9.51 -1.01 12.90
CA LYS A 123 -9.82 -2.45 13.03
C LYS A 123 -10.65 -3.03 11.89
N GLU A 124 -10.68 -2.37 10.72
CA GLU A 124 -11.44 -2.82 9.54
C GLU A 124 -10.76 -3.99 8.81
N VAL A 125 -9.43 -4.10 8.96
CA VAL A 125 -8.56 -5.12 8.36
C VAL A 125 -7.41 -5.43 9.32
N GLU A 126 -6.79 -6.60 9.18
CA GLU A 126 -5.55 -6.91 9.90
C GLU A 126 -4.40 -6.06 9.35
N VAL A 127 -3.59 -5.50 10.24
CA VAL A 127 -2.49 -4.58 9.91
C VAL A 127 -1.16 -5.15 10.37
N ILE A 128 -0.16 -5.04 9.50
CA ILE A 128 1.25 -5.25 9.79
C ILE A 128 1.92 -3.88 9.86
N MET A 129 2.27 -3.47 11.07
CA MET A 129 3.01 -2.23 11.29
C MET A 129 4.49 -2.42 10.96
N ILE A 130 5.04 -1.53 10.15
CA ILE A 130 6.48 -1.41 9.90
C ILE A 130 6.97 -0.17 10.67
N PRO A 131 7.91 -0.34 11.63
CA PRO A 131 8.47 0.80 12.36
C PRO A 131 9.32 1.68 11.44
N LEU A 132 9.40 2.97 11.74
CA LEU A 132 10.17 3.96 10.98
C LEU A 132 11.67 3.95 11.33
N ASP A 133 12.06 3.19 12.35
CA ASP A 133 13.40 3.11 12.95
C ASP A 133 14.54 2.70 11.98
#